data_AF-A0A7C5QNG0-F1
#
_entry.id   AF-A0A7C5QNG0-F1
#
_cell.length_a   1.000
_cell.length_b   1.000
_cell.length_c   1.000
_cell.angle_alpha   90.00
_cell.angle_beta   90.00
_cell.angle_gamma   90.00
#
_symmetry.space_group_name_H-M   'P 1'
#
loop_
_entity.id
_entity.type
_entity.pdbx_description
1 polymer ?
#
loop_
_entity_poly.entity_id
_entity_poly.type
_entity_poly.pdbx_seq_one_letter_code
_entity_poly.pdbx_strand_id
1 'polypeptide(L)'
;MGRKTFALMVYFFAGLVIAVAAYVQDIYPLEQAVGYLSRAQSAAYAEDMASYAAQALPLLPREGNPVWIFPTKRTDFQSIRNDITSMIARLEAVAATPRESGAYAQTLNDLRGKMAVVINQIYEAMPYIIFKPANVAAASAYLLTPLLLRKIFNKHRETEHSKTMMKTSK
;
A
#
# COMPACT_ATOMS: atom_id res chain seq x y z
N MET A 1 -14.41 32.16 13.62
CA MET A 1 -14.51 31.13 12.55
C MET A 1 -15.96 30.74 12.36
N GLY A 2 -16.47 30.61 11.13
CA GLY A 2 -17.88 30.29 10.88
C GLY A 2 -18.22 28.83 11.13
N ARG A 3 -19.45 28.52 11.59
CA ARG A 3 -19.91 27.12 11.84
C ARG A 3 -19.72 26.20 10.62
N LYS A 4 -19.86 26.75 9.40
CA LYS A 4 -19.67 26.03 8.14
C LYS A 4 -18.20 25.71 7.85
N THR A 5 -17.28 26.64 8.12
CA THR A 5 -15.84 26.40 7.90
C THR A 5 -15.30 25.40 8.92
N PHE A 6 -15.78 25.45 10.16
CA PHE A 6 -15.44 24.46 11.17
C PHE A 6 -15.92 23.05 10.77
N ALA A 7 -17.18 22.90 10.34
CA ALA A 7 -17.71 21.62 9.88
C ALA A 7 -16.92 21.05 8.67
N LEU A 8 -16.51 21.91 7.74
CA LEU A 8 -15.69 21.52 6.59
C LEU A 8 -14.30 21.04 7.03
N MET A 9 -13.67 21.69 8.01
CA MET A 9 -12.38 21.23 8.55
C MET A 9 -12.51 19.87 9.25
N VAL A 10 -13.53 19.68 10.08
CA VAL A 10 -13.79 18.39 10.73
C VAL A 10 -13.99 17.29 9.69
N TYR A 11 -14.74 17.59 8.61
CA TYR A 11 -14.91 16.69 7.48
C TYR A 11 -13.58 16.31 6.82
N PHE A 12 -12.73 17.27 6.46
CA PHE A 12 -11.44 16.92 5.85
C PHE A 12 -10.50 16.20 6.82
N PHE A 13 -10.53 16.54 8.11
CA PHE A 13 -9.75 15.86 9.12
C PHE A 13 -10.16 14.39 9.28
N ALA A 14 -11.47 14.10 9.27
CA ALA A 14 -11.95 12.71 9.27
C ALA A 14 -11.44 11.93 8.05
N GLY A 15 -11.42 12.55 6.87
CA GLY A 15 -10.87 11.95 5.65
C GLY A 15 -9.37 11.64 5.77
N LEU A 16 -8.60 12.56 6.38
CA LEU A 16 -7.17 12.36 6.64
C LEU A 16 -6.94 11.17 7.58
N VAL A 17 -7.71 11.06 8.67
CA VAL A 17 -7.60 9.93 9.61
C VAL A 17 -7.88 8.60 8.90
N ILE A 18 -8.91 8.54 8.06
CA ILE A 18 -9.23 7.35 7.26
C ILE A 18 -8.08 6.99 6.30
N ALA A 19 -7.50 7.98 5.63
CA ALA A 19 -6.37 7.76 4.72
C ALA A 19 -5.12 7.24 5.45
N VAL A 20 -4.81 7.80 6.62
CA VAL A 20 -3.70 7.31 7.47
C VAL A 20 -3.96 5.87 7.93
N ALA A 21 -5.19 5.56 8.37
CA ALA A 21 -5.54 4.20 8.77
C ALA A 21 -5.35 3.20 7.61
N ALA A 22 -5.79 3.55 6.40
CA ALA A 22 -5.59 2.72 5.21
C ALA A 22 -4.10 2.52 4.90
N TYR A 23 -3.28 3.57 5.02
CA TYR A 23 -1.83 3.44 4.82
C TYR A 23 -1.17 2.50 5.85
N VAL A 24 -1.50 2.66 7.14
CA VAL A 24 -0.96 1.81 8.22
C VAL A 24 -1.36 0.35 8.04
N GLN A 25 -2.57 0.11 7.54
CA GLN A 25 -3.07 -1.25 7.34
C GLN A 25 -2.49 -1.90 6.08
N ASP A 26 -2.40 -1.18 4.97
CA ASP A 26 -2.16 -1.78 3.66
C ASP A 26 -0.74 -1.57 3.12
N ILE A 27 -0.05 -0.48 3.47
CA ILE A 27 1.26 -0.10 2.92
C ILE A 27 2.38 -0.28 3.93
N TYR A 28 2.17 0.14 5.17
CA TYR A 28 3.21 0.06 6.19
C TYR A 28 3.77 -1.36 6.41
N PRO A 29 2.98 -2.45 6.38
CA PRO A 29 3.53 -3.81 6.44
C PRO A 29 4.48 -4.12 5.28
N LEU A 30 4.20 -3.61 4.07
CA LEU A 30 5.08 -3.81 2.92
C LEU A 30 6.41 -3.05 3.08
N GLU A 31 6.38 -1.85 3.66
CA GLU A 31 7.61 -1.11 4.00
C GLU A 31 8.44 -1.86 5.04
N GLN A 32 7.80 -2.45 6.05
CA GLN A 32 8.47 -3.32 7.02
C GLN A 32 9.08 -4.55 6.33
N ALA A 33 8.35 -5.19 5.41
CA ALA A 33 8.85 -6.33 4.64
C ALA A 33 10.11 -5.95 3.85
N VAL A 34 10.09 -4.81 3.17
CA VAL A 34 11.25 -4.27 2.47
C VAL A 34 12.40 -3.97 3.44
N GLY A 35 12.11 -3.41 4.61
CA GLY A 35 13.11 -3.18 5.66
C GLY A 35 13.82 -4.46 6.09
N TYR A 36 13.06 -5.54 6.30
CA TYR A 36 13.63 -6.86 6.60
C TYR A 36 14.45 -7.42 5.43
N LEU A 37 13.98 -7.31 4.19
CA LEU A 37 14.74 -7.75 3.02
C LEU A 37 16.02 -6.93 2.81
N SER A 38 16.01 -5.64 3.15
CA SER A 38 17.21 -4.79 3.13
C SER A 38 18.22 -5.18 4.21
N ARG A 39 17.74 -5.54 5.41
CA ARG A 39 18.59 -6.14 6.47
C ARG A 39 19.15 -7.49 6.05
N ALA A 40 18.35 -8.33 5.40
CA ALA A 40 18.81 -9.58 4.81
C ALA A 40 19.91 -9.32 3.76
N GLN A 41 19.71 -8.36 2.87
CA GLN A 41 20.68 -8.03 1.82
C GLN A 41 22.03 -7.55 2.39
N SER A 42 22.01 -6.79 3.49
CA SER A 42 23.22 -6.26 4.14
C SER A 42 23.87 -7.23 5.14
N ALA A 43 23.22 -8.35 5.48
CA ALA A 43 23.78 -9.32 6.41
C ALA A 43 25.03 -10.02 5.83
N ALA A 44 25.94 -10.37 6.74
CA ALA A 44 27.23 -10.97 6.40
C ALA A 44 27.13 -12.49 6.18
N TYR A 45 26.23 -13.17 6.90
CA TYR A 45 26.13 -14.62 6.94
C TYR A 45 24.77 -15.12 6.43
N ALA A 46 24.78 -16.28 5.79
CA ALA A 46 23.61 -16.92 5.18
C ALA A 46 22.45 -17.10 6.17
N GLU A 47 22.76 -17.48 7.41
CA GLU A 47 21.83 -17.72 8.49
C GLU A 47 21.06 -16.45 8.87
N ASP A 48 21.77 -15.32 8.99
CA ASP A 48 21.18 -14.01 9.27
C ASP A 48 20.34 -13.53 8.08
N MET A 49 20.85 -13.70 6.86
CA MET A 49 20.11 -13.39 5.63
C MET A 49 18.79 -14.14 5.58
N ALA A 50 18.80 -15.44 5.90
CA ALA A 50 17.61 -16.30 5.88
C ALA A 50 16.60 -15.86 6.95
N SER A 51 17.09 -15.61 8.17
CA SER A 51 16.26 -15.17 9.30
C SER A 51 15.55 -13.84 9.03
N TYR A 52 16.25 -12.85 8.48
CA TYR A 52 15.62 -11.58 8.11
C TYR A 52 14.65 -11.74 6.94
N ALA A 53 15.01 -12.50 5.90
CA ALA A 53 14.11 -12.74 4.77
C ALA A 53 12.81 -13.46 5.20
N ALA A 54 12.89 -14.39 6.15
CA ALA A 54 11.72 -15.08 6.69
C ALA A 54 10.75 -14.13 7.42
N GLN A 55 11.27 -13.08 8.10
CA GLN A 55 10.44 -12.07 8.77
C GLN A 55 9.65 -11.20 7.79
N ALA A 56 10.06 -11.09 6.53
CA ALA A 56 9.31 -10.36 5.50
C ALA A 56 8.04 -11.10 5.05
N LEU A 57 8.03 -12.43 5.05
CA LEU A 57 6.92 -13.25 4.53
C LEU A 57 5.55 -12.98 5.19
N PRO A 58 5.40 -12.91 6.53
CA PRO A 58 4.08 -12.66 7.13
C PRO A 58 3.52 -11.27 6.84
N LEU A 59 4.37 -10.33 6.40
CA LEU A 59 3.99 -8.94 6.12
C LEU A 59 3.51 -8.72 4.67
N LEU A 60 3.75 -9.69 3.80
CA LEU A 60 3.28 -9.66 2.41
C LEU A 60 1.88 -10.29 2.29
N PRO A 61 0.98 -9.72 1.46
CA PRO A 61 -0.26 -10.38 1.06
C PRO A 61 0.02 -11.78 0.53
N ARG A 62 -0.85 -12.76 0.83
CA ARG A 62 -0.63 -14.17 0.44
C ARG A 62 -0.67 -14.38 -1.08
N GLU A 63 -1.52 -13.63 -1.77
CA GLU A 63 -1.80 -13.78 -3.19
C GLU A 63 -2.35 -12.48 -3.78
N GLY A 64 -2.51 -12.47 -5.10
CA GLY A 64 -3.13 -11.39 -5.85
C GLY A 64 -2.14 -10.38 -6.42
N ASN A 65 -2.62 -9.63 -7.40
CA ASN A 65 -1.88 -8.57 -8.06
C ASN A 65 -2.61 -7.24 -7.81
N PRO A 66 -2.00 -6.26 -7.15
CA PRO A 66 -2.64 -4.99 -6.90
C PRO A 66 -2.76 -4.15 -8.18
N VAL A 67 -1.92 -4.41 -9.20
CA VAL A 67 -1.98 -3.72 -10.49
C VAL A 67 -3.17 -4.23 -11.29
N TRP A 68 -4.22 -3.42 -11.34
CA TRP A 68 -5.50 -3.81 -11.94
C TRP A 68 -5.62 -3.50 -13.44
N ILE A 69 -4.83 -2.57 -13.98
CA ILE A 69 -4.89 -2.21 -15.41
C ILE A 69 -4.03 -3.18 -16.24
N PHE A 70 -2.79 -3.40 -15.82
CA PHE A 70 -1.81 -4.22 -16.53
C PHE A 70 -1.00 -5.08 -15.55
N PRO A 71 -1.59 -6.13 -14.95
CA PRO A 71 -0.90 -6.99 -14.01
C PRO A 71 0.28 -7.71 -14.66
N THR A 72 1.39 -7.80 -13.94
CA THR A 72 2.56 -8.58 -14.36
C THR A 72 3.01 -9.52 -13.25
N LYS A 73 3.84 -10.52 -13.58
CA LYS A 73 4.45 -11.40 -12.56
C LYS A 73 5.33 -10.67 -11.55
N ARG A 74 5.84 -9.48 -11.91
CA ARG A 74 6.65 -8.64 -11.01
C ARG A 74 5.84 -8.03 -9.87
N THR A 75 4.54 -7.82 -10.07
CA THR A 75 3.65 -7.22 -9.08
C THR A 75 2.72 -8.23 -8.43
N ASP A 76 2.89 -9.51 -8.76
CA ASP A 76 2.09 -10.61 -8.21
C ASP A 76 2.67 -11.07 -6.87
N PHE A 77 1.90 -10.95 -5.79
CA PHE A 77 2.41 -11.27 -4.45
C PHE A 77 2.70 -12.75 -4.25
N GLN A 78 2.01 -13.64 -4.96
CA GLN A 78 2.33 -15.07 -4.90
C GLN A 78 3.70 -15.33 -5.52
N SER A 79 4.01 -14.74 -6.68
CA SER A 79 5.34 -14.79 -7.29
C SER A 79 6.42 -14.21 -6.39
N ILE A 80 6.22 -13.00 -5.84
CA ILE A 80 7.18 -12.36 -4.92
C ILE A 80 7.48 -13.25 -3.70
N ARG A 81 6.44 -13.84 -3.08
CA ARG A 81 6.62 -14.74 -1.94
C ARG A 81 7.37 -16.02 -2.30
N ASN A 82 7.10 -16.59 -3.47
CA ASN A 82 7.79 -17.77 -3.96
C ASN A 82 9.28 -17.49 -4.18
N ASP A 83 9.61 -16.32 -4.73
CA ASP A 83 10.99 -15.88 -4.91
C ASP A 83 11.71 -15.74 -3.57
N ILE A 84 11.07 -15.10 -2.57
CA ILE A 84 11.61 -14.99 -1.21
C ILE A 84 11.81 -16.37 -0.57
N THR A 85 10.82 -17.27 -0.68
CA THR A 85 10.89 -18.62 -0.10
C THR A 85 12.01 -19.43 -0.73
N SER A 86 12.19 -19.34 -2.06
CA SER A 86 13.29 -19.98 -2.77
C SER A 86 14.66 -19.43 -2.35
N MET A 87 14.77 -18.12 -2.14
CA MET A 87 16.00 -17.51 -1.61
C MET A 87 16.32 -18.04 -0.20
N ILE A 88 15.33 -18.12 0.69
CA ILE A 88 15.51 -18.66 2.05
C ILE A 88 16.04 -20.09 1.99
N ALA A 89 15.40 -20.97 1.21
CA ALA A 89 15.85 -22.36 1.07
C ALA A 89 17.28 -22.47 0.53
N ARG A 90 17.69 -21.59 -0.40
CA ARG A 90 19.07 -21.54 -0.91
C ARG A 90 20.06 -21.03 0.15
N LEU A 91 19.66 -20.08 0.99
CA LEU A 91 20.48 -19.59 2.11
C LEU A 91 20.69 -20.67 3.16
N GLU A 92 19.63 -21.39 3.51
CA GLU A 92 19.70 -22.51 4.45
C GLU A 92 20.61 -23.64 3.92
N ALA A 93 20.52 -23.95 2.63
CA ALA A 93 21.40 -24.93 2.00
C ALA A 93 22.87 -24.49 2.01
N VAL A 94 23.16 -23.21 1.74
CA VAL A 94 24.56 -22.72 1.70
C VAL A 94 25.16 -22.52 3.09
N ALA A 95 24.34 -22.38 4.15
CA ALA A 95 24.80 -22.27 5.52
C ALA A 95 25.65 -23.48 5.98
N ALA A 96 25.45 -24.65 5.38
CA ALA A 96 26.26 -25.85 5.63
C ALA A 96 27.64 -25.83 4.93
N THR A 97 27.90 -24.86 4.06
CA THR A 97 29.16 -24.74 3.30
C THR A 97 30.19 -23.92 4.08
N PRO A 98 31.50 -24.23 3.99
CA PRO A 98 32.53 -23.41 4.63
C PRO A 98 32.45 -21.94 4.20
N ARG A 99 32.43 -21.03 5.19
CA ARG A 99 32.25 -19.58 4.99
C ARG A 99 33.35 -18.94 4.14
N GLU A 100 34.57 -19.46 4.26
CA GLU A 100 35.75 -19.00 3.50
C GLU A 100 35.75 -19.50 2.04
N SER A 101 34.77 -20.30 1.64
CA SER A 101 34.71 -20.82 0.28
C SER A 101 34.21 -19.76 -0.71
N GLY A 102 34.77 -19.76 -1.92
CA GLY A 102 34.28 -18.92 -3.01
C GLY A 102 32.81 -19.22 -3.36
N ALA A 103 32.37 -20.48 -3.21
CA ALA A 103 30.97 -20.87 -3.44
C ALA A 103 30.00 -20.20 -2.45
N TYR A 104 30.38 -20.11 -1.17
CA TYR A 104 29.59 -19.40 -0.16
C TYR A 104 29.47 -17.92 -0.51
N ALA A 105 30.59 -17.23 -0.72
CA ALA A 105 30.61 -15.81 -1.06
C ALA A 105 29.84 -15.49 -2.35
N GLN A 106 30.00 -16.31 -3.40
CA GLN A 106 29.30 -16.13 -4.67
C GLN A 106 27.79 -16.33 -4.53
N THR A 107 27.36 -17.31 -3.74
CA THR A 107 25.94 -17.56 -3.48
C THR A 107 25.30 -16.40 -2.73
N LEU A 108 25.97 -15.88 -1.70
CA LEU A 108 25.46 -14.71 -0.99
C LEU A 108 25.35 -13.50 -1.92
N ASN A 109 26.33 -13.29 -2.80
CA ASN A 109 26.28 -12.17 -3.76
C ASN A 109 25.13 -12.30 -4.77
N ASP A 110 24.90 -13.49 -5.34
CA ASP A 110 23.73 -13.76 -6.20
C ASP A 110 22.42 -13.43 -5.48
N LEU A 111 22.28 -13.91 -4.24
CA LEU A 111 21.06 -13.74 -3.46
C LEU A 111 20.83 -12.29 -3.03
N ARG A 112 21.88 -11.51 -2.76
CA ARG A 112 21.78 -10.05 -2.56
C ARG A 112 21.22 -9.33 -3.79
N GLY A 113 21.64 -9.75 -4.99
CA GLY A 113 21.10 -9.24 -6.25
C GLY A 113 19.62 -9.58 -6.42
N LYS A 114 19.23 -10.82 -6.13
CA LYS A 114 17.82 -11.26 -6.20
C LYS A 114 16.93 -10.54 -5.18
N MET A 115 17.43 -10.33 -3.95
CA MET A 115 16.71 -9.54 -2.95
C MET A 115 16.46 -8.10 -3.42
N ALA A 116 17.43 -7.46 -4.10
CA ALA A 116 17.24 -6.13 -4.67
C ALA A 116 16.08 -6.10 -5.69
N VAL A 117 15.98 -7.15 -6.53
CA VAL A 117 14.89 -7.29 -7.51
C VAL A 117 13.55 -7.43 -6.80
N VAL A 118 13.46 -8.28 -5.78
CA VAL A 118 12.24 -8.47 -4.98
C VAL A 118 11.81 -7.18 -4.26
N ILE A 119 12.76 -6.43 -3.70
CA ILE A 119 12.48 -5.13 -3.08
C ILE A 119 11.83 -4.17 -4.10
N ASN A 120 12.40 -4.09 -5.31
CA ASN A 120 11.84 -3.25 -6.37
C ASN A 120 10.46 -3.73 -6.81
N GLN A 121 10.22 -5.03 -6.90
CA GLN A 121 8.91 -5.61 -7.20
C GLN A 121 7.84 -5.20 -6.18
N ILE A 122 8.18 -5.20 -4.88
CA ILE A 122 7.28 -4.73 -3.82
C ILE A 122 6.98 -3.23 -4.00
N TYR A 123 8.00 -2.41 -4.27
CA TYR A 123 7.80 -0.98 -4.54
C TYR A 123 6.98 -0.71 -5.81
N GLU A 124 7.13 -1.52 -6.86
CA GLU A 124 6.31 -1.44 -8.07
C GLU A 124 4.83 -1.72 -7.77
N ALA A 125 4.54 -2.63 -6.83
CA ALA A 125 3.19 -3.03 -6.45
C ALA A 125 2.49 -2.02 -5.51
N MET A 126 3.25 -1.35 -4.64
CA MET A 126 2.72 -0.49 -3.56
C MET A 126 1.74 0.61 -4.00
N PRO A 127 1.99 1.43 -5.05
CA PRO A 127 1.08 2.50 -5.42
C PRO A 127 -0.32 1.98 -5.74
N TYR A 128 -0.40 0.80 -6.34
CA TYR A 128 -1.66 0.19 -6.76
C TYR A 128 -2.46 -0.41 -5.61
N ILE A 129 -1.86 -0.57 -4.43
CA ILE A 129 -2.59 -0.96 -3.22
C ILE A 129 -3.42 0.22 -2.68
N ILE A 130 -2.84 1.42 -2.63
CA ILE A 130 -3.60 2.62 -2.26
C ILE A 130 -4.65 2.91 -3.35
N PHE A 131 -4.25 2.87 -4.62
CA PHE A 131 -5.10 3.22 -5.76
C PHE A 131 -5.89 2.04 -6.33
N LYS A 132 -6.31 1.10 -5.48
CA LYS A 132 -7.29 0.07 -5.89
C LYS A 132 -8.58 0.75 -6.35
N PRO A 133 -9.31 0.21 -7.35
CA PRO A 133 -10.52 0.85 -7.89
C PRO A 133 -11.55 1.24 -6.83
N ALA A 134 -11.74 0.39 -5.81
CA ALA A 134 -12.64 0.66 -4.69
C ALA A 134 -12.21 1.90 -3.87
N ASN A 135 -10.91 2.03 -3.58
CA ASN A 135 -10.37 3.17 -2.83
C ASN A 135 -10.48 4.47 -3.63
N VAL A 136 -10.20 4.41 -4.93
CA VAL A 136 -10.35 5.56 -5.84
C VAL A 136 -11.81 6.01 -5.90
N ALA A 137 -12.76 5.07 -6.03
CA ALA A 137 -14.18 5.38 -6.04
C ALA A 137 -14.65 5.99 -4.71
N ALA A 138 -14.24 5.40 -3.58
CA ALA A 138 -14.57 5.88 -2.24
C ALA A 138 -14.00 7.28 -1.97
N ALA A 139 -12.72 7.51 -2.29
CA ALA A 139 -12.08 8.81 -2.18
C ALA A 139 -12.78 9.86 -3.06
N SER A 140 -13.10 9.50 -4.30
CA SER A 140 -13.83 10.37 -5.23
C SER A 140 -15.21 10.77 -4.69
N ALA A 141 -15.97 9.80 -4.18
CA ALA A 141 -17.27 10.05 -3.55
C ALA A 141 -17.14 10.95 -2.31
N TYR A 142 -16.12 10.70 -1.47
CA TYR A 142 -15.84 11.51 -0.29
C TYR A 142 -15.54 12.97 -0.65
N LEU A 143 -14.66 13.21 -1.62
CA LEU A 143 -14.29 14.56 -2.03
C LEU A 143 -15.45 15.32 -2.70
N LEU A 144 -16.36 14.62 -3.39
CA LEU A 144 -17.52 15.23 -4.04
C LEU A 144 -18.69 15.54 -3.09
N THR A 145 -18.74 14.90 -1.91
CA THR A 145 -19.87 15.04 -0.98
C THR A 145 -20.18 16.49 -0.59
N PRO A 146 -19.21 17.36 -0.21
CA PRO A 146 -19.51 18.75 0.13
C PRO A 146 -20.11 19.55 -1.04
N LEU A 147 -19.70 19.26 -2.28
CA LEU A 147 -20.21 19.92 -3.49
C LEU A 147 -21.66 19.50 -3.76
N LEU A 148 -21.94 18.21 -3.64
CA LEU A 148 -23.29 17.66 -3.80
C LEU A 148 -24.25 18.21 -2.75
N LEU A 149 -23.83 18.25 -1.48
CA LEU A 149 -24.61 18.85 -0.40
C LEU A 149 -24.91 20.32 -0.68
N ARG A 150 -23.91 21.12 -1.07
CA ARG A 150 -24.11 22.52 -1.43
C ARG A 150 -25.13 22.69 -2.56
N LYS A 151 -25.05 21.85 -3.61
CA LYS A 151 -26.00 21.87 -4.73
C LYS A 151 -27.43 21.55 -4.28
N ILE A 152 -27.61 20.52 -3.46
CA ILE A 152 -28.91 20.12 -2.90
C ILE A 152 -29.50 21.23 -2.02
N PHE A 153 -28.71 21.79 -1.10
CA PHE A 153 -29.16 22.88 -0.23
C PHE A 153 -29.54 24.14 -1.01
N ASN A 154 -28.78 24.50 -2.05
CA ASN A 154 -29.11 25.65 -2.90
C ASN A 154 -30.42 25.44 -3.66
N LYS A 155 -30.63 24.25 -4.25
CA LYS A 155 -31.88 23.89 -4.94
C LYS A 155 -33.11 23.94 -4.02
N HIS A 156 -32.96 23.49 -2.77
CA HIS A 156 -34.03 23.60 -1.77
C HIS A 156 -34.36 25.06 -1.40
N ARG A 157 -33.36 25.94 -1.34
CA ARG A 157 -33.60 27.37 -1.06
C ARG A 157 -34.33 28.07 -2.20
N GLU A 158 -33.99 27.77 -3.45
CA GLU A 158 -34.66 28.34 -4.63
C GLU A 158 -36.13 27.92 -4.72
N THR A 159 -36.42 26.64 -4.45
CA THR A 159 -37.78 26.11 -4.46
C THR A 159 -38.66 26.69 -3.36
N GLU A 160 -38.14 26.84 -2.14
CA GLU A 160 -38.89 27.49 -1.06
C GLU A 160 -39.14 28.98 -1.35
N HIS A 161 -38.14 29.71 -1.84
CA HIS A 161 -38.30 31.14 -2.17
C HIS A 161 -39.35 31.39 -3.27
N SER A 162 -39.44 30.50 -4.26
CA SER A 162 -40.45 30.56 -5.32
C SER A 162 -41.88 30.37 -4.77
N LYS A 163 -42.08 29.42 -3.84
CA LYS A 163 -43.38 29.19 -3.18
C LYS A 163 -43.83 30.38 -2.35
N THR A 164 -42.93 31.05 -1.63
CA THR A 164 -43.28 32.20 -0.79
C THR A 164 -43.76 33.39 -1.62
N MET A 165 -43.06 33.70 -2.72
CA MET A 165 -43.44 34.76 -3.67
C MET A 165 -44.83 34.55 -4.28
N MET A 166 -45.18 33.29 -4.57
CA MET A 166 -46.48 32.93 -5.15
C MET A 166 -47.63 33.05 -4.13
N LYS A 167 -47.34 32.94 -2.83
CA LYS A 167 -48.31 33.13 -1.73
C LYS A 167 -48.58 34.61 -1.42
N THR A 168 -47.60 35.49 -1.61
CA THR A 168 -47.72 36.93 -1.33
C THR A 168 -48.33 37.75 -2.47
N SER A 169 -48.52 37.14 -3.65
CA SER A 169 -49.12 37.79 -4.83
C SER A 169 -50.64 37.54 -4.96
N LYS A 170 -51.27 36.92 -3.97
CA LYS A 170 -52.73 36.76 -3.85
C LYS A 170 -53.23 37.59 -2.68
#